data_AF-A0A672I6G9-F1
#
_entry.id   AF-A0A672I6G9-F1
#
_cell.length_a   1.000
_cell.length_b   1.000
_cell.length_c   1.000
_cell.angle_alpha   90.00
_cell.angle_beta   90.00
_cell.angle_gamma   90.00
#
_symmetry.space_group_name_H-M   'P 1'
#
loop_
_entity.id
_entity.type
_entity.pdbx_description
1 polymer ?
#
loop_
_entity_poly.entity_id
_entity_poly.type
_entity_poly.pdbx_seq_one_letter_code
_entity_poly.pdbx_strand_id
1 'polypeptide(L)'
;RTARVRDAPRPIFYDVHIFYYLWYGSPAVDSKYIHWDHVLVPHWDPKIAASHAQGRHAPPEDLASSFYPELGPYSSRDPAVLEAHMAQIEAAAAGVLVLSWYPPGVADDHGEPTEDLVPAVMDAAQNQKNLFSCLFSCFRSIRCFSRAVFF
;
A
#
# COMPACT_ATOMS: atom_id res chain seq x y z
N ARG A 1 -13.39 -16.37 40.48
CA ARG A 1 -13.77 -16.88 39.14
C ARG A 1 -13.88 -15.68 38.20
N THR A 2 -12.78 -15.26 37.59
CA THR A 2 -12.73 -14.16 36.63
C THR A 2 -13.34 -14.65 35.31
N ALA A 3 -14.49 -14.11 34.93
CA ALA A 3 -15.06 -14.37 33.63
C ALA A 3 -14.15 -13.74 32.58
N ARG A 4 -13.58 -14.55 31.67
CA ARG A 4 -13.05 -14.03 30.40
C ARG A 4 -14.18 -13.26 29.74
N VAL A 5 -14.00 -11.95 29.57
CA VAL A 5 -14.73 -11.21 28.54
C VAL A 5 -14.35 -11.91 27.24
N ARG A 6 -15.26 -12.74 26.73
CA ARG A 6 -15.12 -13.30 25.39
C ARG A 6 -15.23 -12.11 24.46
N ASP A 7 -14.18 -11.86 23.67
CA ASP A 7 -14.18 -10.90 22.56
C ASP A 7 -15.46 -11.12 21.75
N ALA A 8 -16.45 -10.26 21.95
CA ALA A 8 -17.51 -10.13 20.97
C ALA A 8 -16.84 -9.56 19.71
N PRO A 9 -17.08 -10.13 18.52
CA PRO A 9 -16.51 -9.60 17.29
C PRO A 9 -16.88 -8.12 17.18
N ARG A 10 -15.88 -7.26 16.99
CA ARG A 10 -16.10 -5.82 16.81
C ARG A 10 -17.01 -5.64 15.59
N PRO A 11 -17.98 -4.71 15.63
CA PRO A 11 -18.79 -4.42 14.46
C PRO A 11 -17.89 -3.90 13.34
N ILE A 12 -18.06 -4.43 12.13
CA ILE A 12 -17.39 -3.97 10.91
C ILE A 12 -18.30 -2.94 10.23
N PHE A 13 -17.73 -1.80 9.83
CA PHE A 13 -18.45 -0.70 9.20
C PHE A 13 -18.19 -0.68 7.69
N TYR A 14 -19.21 -1.08 6.90
CA TYR A 14 -19.11 -1.14 5.43
C TYR A 14 -19.25 0.22 4.72
N ASP A 15 -19.56 1.26 5.48
CA ASP A 15 -19.51 2.66 5.07
C ASP A 15 -18.12 3.30 5.28
N VAL A 16 -17.19 2.59 5.94
CA VAL A 16 -15.80 3.01 6.13
C VAL A 16 -14.90 2.32 5.10
N HIS A 17 -14.26 3.14 4.27
CA HIS A 17 -13.46 2.71 3.12
C HIS A 17 -11.99 3.09 3.32
N ILE A 18 -11.07 2.16 3.08
CA ILE A 18 -9.61 2.38 3.19
C ILE A 18 -8.96 2.23 1.82
N PHE A 19 -8.25 3.27 1.37
CA PHE A 19 -7.40 3.18 0.17
C PHE A 19 -6.18 2.30 0.44
N TYR A 20 -5.95 1.34 -0.44
CA TYR A 20 -4.90 0.34 -0.29
C TYR A 20 -4.09 0.17 -1.56
N TYR A 21 -2.77 0.08 -1.40
CA TYR A 21 -1.80 0.08 -2.50
C TYR A 21 -0.97 -1.21 -2.47
N LEU A 22 -0.84 -1.86 -3.62
CA LEU A 22 -0.15 -3.16 -3.80
C LEU A 22 1.20 -3.05 -4.50
N TRP A 23 1.75 -1.85 -4.58
CA TRP A 23 2.90 -1.55 -5.42
C TRP A 23 4.26 -1.70 -4.73
N TYR A 24 4.31 -2.18 -3.49
CA TYR A 24 5.56 -2.30 -2.73
C TYR A 24 6.24 -3.65 -3.00
N GLY A 25 7.57 -3.64 -3.13
CA GLY A 25 8.35 -4.85 -3.38
C GLY A 25 9.65 -4.87 -2.58
N SER A 26 10.12 -6.06 -2.22
CA SER A 26 11.32 -6.27 -1.43
C SER A 26 12.29 -7.26 -2.12
N PRO A 27 13.61 -7.17 -1.91
CA PRO A 27 14.58 -8.07 -2.54
C PRO A 27 14.34 -9.55 -2.27
N ALA A 28 13.77 -9.90 -1.12
CA ALA A 28 13.51 -11.28 -0.73
C ALA A 28 12.42 -11.96 -1.57
N VAL A 29 11.46 -11.20 -2.07
CA VAL A 29 10.29 -11.72 -2.82
C VAL A 29 10.33 -11.28 -4.28
N ASP A 30 10.71 -10.03 -4.54
CA ASP A 30 10.63 -9.35 -5.83
C ASP A 30 12.01 -9.16 -6.50
N SER A 31 13.08 -9.70 -5.90
CA SER A 31 14.49 -9.55 -6.33
C SER A 31 15.07 -8.13 -6.25
N LYS A 32 14.24 -7.10 -6.06
CA LYS A 32 14.63 -5.70 -5.88
C LYS A 32 13.62 -4.97 -5.00
N TYR A 33 14.00 -3.80 -4.52
CA TYR A 33 13.03 -2.86 -3.96
C TYR A 33 12.16 -2.28 -5.08
N ILE A 34 10.87 -2.15 -4.80
CA ILE A 34 9.89 -1.51 -5.68
C ILE A 34 9.11 -0.51 -4.82
N HIS A 35 8.94 0.72 -5.31
CA HIS A 35 8.38 1.88 -4.61
C HIS A 35 9.12 2.36 -3.36
N TRP A 36 9.76 1.49 -2.59
CA TRP A 36 10.59 1.91 -1.45
C TRP A 36 11.79 2.74 -1.87
N ASP A 37 12.33 2.48 -3.05
CA ASP A 37 13.49 3.15 -3.66
C ASP A 37 13.09 4.22 -4.68
N HIS A 38 11.92 4.86 -4.47
CA HIS A 38 11.35 5.84 -5.39
C HIS A 38 12.35 6.98 -5.69
N VAL A 39 12.25 7.54 -6.89
CA VAL A 39 13.05 8.71 -7.29
C VAL A 39 12.60 9.96 -6.53
N LEU A 40 13.53 10.81 -6.12
CA LEU A 40 13.18 12.13 -5.61
C LEU A 40 12.57 12.95 -6.76
N VAL A 41 11.29 13.31 -6.62
CA VAL A 41 10.57 14.04 -7.67
C VAL A 41 11.14 15.47 -7.75
N PRO A 42 11.72 15.88 -8.89
CA PRO A 42 12.30 17.20 -9.01
C PRO A 42 11.22 18.27 -8.95
N HIS A 43 11.57 19.42 -8.38
CA HIS A 43 10.72 20.60 -8.47
C HIS A 43 10.50 20.99 -9.94
N TRP A 44 9.31 21.49 -10.27
CA TRP A 44 8.93 21.83 -11.65
C TRP A 44 9.74 23.00 -12.25
N ASP A 45 10.21 23.92 -11.40
CA ASP A 45 11.19 24.95 -11.78
C ASP A 45 12.61 24.39 -11.66
N PRO A 46 13.38 24.28 -12.78
CA PRO A 46 14.73 23.76 -12.77
C PRO A 46 15.70 24.50 -11.85
N LYS A 47 15.50 25.80 -11.62
CA LYS A 47 16.37 26.60 -10.74
C LYS A 47 16.23 26.17 -9.29
N ILE A 48 15.00 25.88 -8.87
CA ILE A 48 14.71 25.37 -7.53
C ILE A 48 15.13 23.90 -7.45
N ALA A 49 14.87 23.10 -8.49
CA ALA A 49 15.25 21.69 -8.52
C ALA A 49 16.76 21.46 -8.35
N ALA A 50 17.60 22.38 -8.85
CA ALA A 50 19.05 22.32 -8.67
C ALA A 50 19.50 22.53 -7.21
N SER A 51 18.66 23.12 -6.37
CA SER A 51 18.94 23.36 -4.95
C SER A 51 18.48 22.23 -4.01
N HIS A 52 17.77 21.24 -4.54
CA HIS A 52 17.28 20.09 -3.77
C HIS A 52 18.07 18.82 -4.08
N ALA A 53 18.02 17.86 -3.16
CA ALA A 53 18.58 16.53 -3.36
C ALA A 53 17.93 15.85 -4.58
N GLN A 54 18.74 15.12 -5.33
CA GLN A 54 18.34 14.38 -6.53
C GLN A 54 18.84 12.94 -6.41
N GLY A 55 18.18 12.04 -7.13
CA GLY A 55 18.53 10.61 -7.12
C GLY A 55 17.35 9.74 -6.70
N ARG A 56 17.66 8.58 -6.14
CA ARG A 56 16.69 7.60 -5.62
C ARG A 56 17.00 7.34 -4.16
N HIS A 57 15.95 7.00 -3.41
CA HIS A 57 16.10 6.49 -2.06
C HIS A 57 16.86 5.15 -2.06
N ALA A 58 17.62 4.87 -0.99
CA ALA A 58 18.40 3.64 -0.82
C ALA A 58 17.92 2.79 0.39
N PRO A 59 16.87 1.96 0.22
CA PRO A 59 16.41 1.06 1.28
C PRO A 59 17.49 0.04 1.70
N PRO A 60 17.48 -0.45 2.96
CA PRO A 60 16.39 -0.31 3.94
C PRO A 60 16.48 0.91 4.86
N GLU A 61 17.60 1.63 4.95
CA GLU A 61 17.77 2.77 5.87
C GLU A 61 17.18 4.08 5.31
N ASP A 62 17.16 4.24 3.99
CA ASP A 62 16.62 5.41 3.29
C ASP A 62 15.43 4.99 2.42
N LEU A 63 14.22 5.14 2.95
CA LEU A 63 12.97 4.84 2.25
C LEU A 63 12.37 6.09 1.63
N ALA A 64 11.62 5.93 0.54
CA ALA A 64 10.74 6.95 -0.04
C ALA A 64 9.50 7.23 0.82
N SER A 65 9.70 7.48 2.11
CA SER A 65 8.67 7.76 3.10
C SER A 65 9.25 8.55 4.26
N SER A 66 8.47 9.52 4.77
CA SER A 66 8.79 10.22 6.01
C SER A 66 8.62 9.35 7.26
N PHE A 67 7.94 8.21 7.13
CA PHE A 67 7.66 7.25 8.21
C PHE A 67 8.24 5.87 7.88
N TYR A 68 8.64 5.13 8.91
CA TYR A 68 9.14 3.76 8.78
C TYR A 68 8.05 2.75 9.15
N PRO A 69 7.67 1.83 8.24
CA PRO A 69 6.66 0.81 8.55
C PRO A 69 7.19 -0.20 9.57
N GLU A 70 6.31 -0.64 10.49
CA GLU A 70 6.66 -1.67 11.49
C GLU A 70 7.06 -3.00 10.85
N LEU A 71 6.46 -3.35 9.71
CA LEU A 71 6.79 -4.54 8.92
C LEU A 71 8.09 -4.38 8.09
N GLY A 72 8.77 -3.24 8.20
CA GLY A 72 9.92 -2.91 7.36
C GLY A 72 9.56 -2.70 5.88
N PRO A 73 10.54 -2.57 4.98
CA PRO A 73 10.30 -2.43 3.54
C PRO A 73 9.82 -3.76 2.94
N TYR A 74 8.53 -4.03 3.15
CA TYR A 74 7.86 -5.28 2.82
C TYR A 74 7.56 -5.42 1.32
N SER A 75 7.20 -6.64 0.91
CA SER A 75 6.59 -6.89 -0.39
C SER A 75 5.08 -6.99 -0.27
N SER A 76 4.33 -6.33 -1.14
CA SER A 76 2.90 -6.51 -1.31
C SER A 76 2.53 -7.90 -1.85
N ARG A 77 3.51 -8.66 -2.37
CA ARG A 77 3.35 -10.04 -2.83
C ARG A 77 3.50 -11.08 -1.72
N ASP A 78 3.99 -10.68 -0.55
CA ASP A 78 4.17 -11.59 0.59
C ASP A 78 2.83 -11.90 1.26
N PRO A 79 2.39 -13.18 1.29
CA PRO A 79 1.13 -13.56 1.94
C PRO A 79 1.06 -13.17 3.42
N ALA A 80 2.19 -13.24 4.15
CA ALA A 80 2.21 -12.89 5.58
C ALA A 80 1.94 -11.40 5.79
N VAL A 81 2.41 -10.56 4.88
CA VAL A 81 2.16 -9.11 4.88
C VAL A 81 0.69 -8.82 4.58
N LEU A 82 0.10 -9.51 3.58
CA LEU A 82 -1.32 -9.38 3.27
C LEU A 82 -2.20 -9.77 4.46
N GLU A 83 -1.91 -10.90 5.11
CA GLU A 83 -2.64 -11.34 6.30
C GLU A 83 -2.53 -10.34 7.45
N ALA A 84 -1.32 -9.81 7.70
CA ALA A 84 -1.10 -8.79 8.71
C ALA A 84 -1.88 -7.50 8.43
N HIS A 85 -1.90 -7.03 7.18
CA HIS A 85 -2.69 -5.86 6.78
C HIS A 85 -4.20 -6.08 6.96
N MET A 86 -4.73 -7.24 6.56
CA MET A 86 -6.16 -7.51 6.76
C MET A 86 -6.53 -7.56 8.25
N ALA A 87 -5.66 -8.10 9.11
CA ALA A 87 -5.86 -8.05 10.56
C ALA A 87 -5.84 -6.62 11.13
N GLN A 88 -4.96 -5.75 10.62
CA GLN A 88 -4.94 -4.33 10.99
C GLN A 88 -6.22 -3.60 10.56
N ILE A 89 -6.76 -3.92 9.38
CA ILE A 89 -8.00 -3.35 8.85
C ILE A 89 -9.22 -3.82 9.65
N GLU A 90 -9.28 -5.12 9.98
CA GLU A 90 -10.29 -5.66 10.90
C GLU A 90 -10.22 -4.95 12.26
N ALA A 91 -9.01 -4.76 12.80
CA ALA A 91 -8.81 -4.06 14.07
C ALA A 91 -9.27 -2.59 14.03
N ALA A 92 -9.17 -1.95 12.86
CA ALA A 92 -9.69 -0.60 12.57
C ALA A 92 -11.20 -0.56 12.29
N ALA A 93 -11.88 -1.72 12.26
CA ALA A 93 -13.32 -1.86 12.02
C ALA A 93 -13.80 -1.38 10.62
N ALA A 94 -12.91 -1.28 9.64
CA ALA A 94 -13.26 -0.91 8.27
C ALA A 94 -13.71 -2.14 7.45
N GLY A 95 -14.83 -2.01 6.76
CA GLY A 95 -15.42 -3.11 5.98
C GLY A 95 -15.08 -3.10 4.50
N VAL A 96 -14.52 -2.02 3.97
CA VAL A 96 -14.25 -1.89 2.53
C VAL A 96 -12.79 -1.51 2.25
N LEU A 97 -12.14 -2.33 1.45
CA LEU A 97 -10.81 -2.08 0.88
C LEU A 97 -10.96 -1.48 -0.51
N VAL A 98 -10.44 -0.28 -0.72
CA VAL A 98 -10.42 0.39 -2.02
C VAL A 98 -9.03 0.21 -2.64
N LEU A 99 -8.93 -0.78 -3.51
CA LEU A 99 -7.67 -1.21 -4.08
C LEU A 99 -7.25 -0.30 -5.25
N SER A 100 -6.07 0.31 -5.16
CA SER A 100 -5.41 0.99 -6.28
C SER A 100 -5.09 -0.03 -7.37
N TRP A 101 -5.68 0.16 -8.55
CA TRP A 101 -5.60 -0.82 -9.63
C TRP A 101 -5.27 -0.18 -10.98
N TYR A 102 -4.42 -0.87 -11.74
CA TYR A 102 -4.10 -0.59 -13.14
C TYR A 102 -4.52 -1.77 -14.02
N PRO A 103 -4.87 -1.53 -15.30
CA PRO A 103 -5.13 -2.60 -16.26
C PRO A 103 -3.97 -3.60 -16.38
N PRO A 104 -4.23 -4.85 -16.80
CA PRO A 104 -3.19 -5.87 -16.94
C PRO A 104 -2.01 -5.41 -17.81
N GLY A 105 -0.79 -5.70 -17.36
CA GLY A 105 0.44 -5.26 -18.00
C GLY A 105 0.73 -3.76 -17.91
N VAL A 106 -0.06 -3.00 -17.15
CA VAL A 106 0.14 -1.57 -16.91
C VAL A 106 0.50 -1.34 -15.45
N ALA A 107 1.48 -0.47 -15.23
CA ALA A 107 1.89 0.01 -13.92
C ALA A 107 1.99 1.53 -13.95
N ASP A 108 2.30 2.14 -12.81
CA ASP A 108 2.77 3.52 -12.82
C ASP A 108 4.22 3.61 -13.33
N ASP A 109 4.76 4.83 -13.40
CA ASP A 109 6.08 5.09 -13.98
C ASP A 109 7.25 4.52 -13.12
N HIS A 110 6.97 4.06 -11.89
CA HIS A 110 7.98 3.71 -10.89
C HIS A 110 7.79 2.33 -10.24
N GLY A 111 6.73 1.61 -10.60
CA GLY A 111 6.37 0.29 -10.09
C GLY A 111 6.36 -0.79 -11.17
N GLU A 112 5.71 -1.90 -10.83
CA GLU A 112 5.49 -3.04 -11.71
C GLU A 112 4.00 -3.39 -11.75
N PRO A 113 3.53 -4.15 -12.75
CA PRO A 113 2.13 -4.57 -12.81
C PRO A 113 1.76 -5.37 -11.54
N THR A 114 0.60 -5.03 -10.96
CA THR A 114 0.10 -5.60 -9.68
C THR A 114 -1.27 -6.29 -9.84
N GLU A 115 -1.78 -6.38 -11.05
CA GLU A 115 -3.06 -7.00 -11.40
C GLU A 115 -3.14 -8.46 -10.97
N ASP A 116 -2.01 -9.17 -11.00
CA ASP A 116 -1.91 -10.58 -10.64
C ASP A 116 -2.03 -10.82 -9.13
N LEU A 117 -1.85 -9.78 -8.32
CA LEU A 117 -2.06 -9.79 -6.88
C LEU A 117 -3.52 -9.63 -6.48
N VAL A 118 -4.39 -9.18 -7.39
CA VAL A 118 -5.80 -8.95 -7.08
C VAL A 118 -6.47 -10.21 -6.50
N PRO A 119 -6.36 -11.41 -7.11
CA PRO A 119 -6.96 -12.61 -6.53
C PRO A 119 -6.47 -12.91 -5.11
N ALA A 120 -5.16 -12.80 -4.85
CA ALA A 120 -4.58 -13.06 -3.54
C ALA A 120 -5.12 -12.10 -2.45
N VAL A 121 -5.34 -10.83 -2.81
CA VAL A 121 -5.93 -9.85 -1.90
C VAL A 121 -7.41 -10.11 -1.65
N MET A 122 -8.16 -10.48 -2.69
CA MET A 122 -9.57 -10.85 -2.55
C MET A 122 -9.71 -12.07 -1.62
N ASP A 123 -8.84 -13.07 -1.78
CA ASP A 123 -8.81 -14.27 -0.93
C ASP A 123 -8.45 -13.92 0.52
N ALA A 124 -7.43 -13.10 0.73
CA ALA A 124 -7.03 -12.63 2.07
C ALA A 124 -8.15 -11.83 2.76
N ALA A 125 -8.84 -10.95 2.02
CA ALA A 125 -9.96 -10.17 2.54
C ALA A 125 -11.18 -11.06 2.88
N GLN A 126 -11.49 -12.04 2.02
CA GLN A 126 -12.59 -12.96 2.23
C GLN A 126 -12.37 -13.83 3.47
N ASN A 127 -11.13 -14.26 3.71
CA ASN A 127 -10.75 -15.05 4.89
C ASN A 127 -10.94 -14.29 6.21
N GLN A 128 -10.89 -12.95 6.20
CA GLN A 128 -10.94 -12.09 7.39
C GLN A 128 -12.35 -11.59 7.75
N LYS A 129 -13.35 -12.48 7.69
CA LYS A 129 -14.74 -12.19 8.12
C LYS A 129 -15.47 -11.14 7.26
N ASN A 130 -15.48 -11.35 5.95
CA ASN A 130 -16.30 -10.62 4.97
C ASN A 130 -15.86 -9.16 4.68
N LEU A 131 -14.56 -8.87 4.65
CA LEU A 131 -14.13 -7.60 4.05
C LEU A 131 -14.50 -7.58 2.58
N PHE A 132 -15.06 -6.47 2.10
CA PHE A 132 -15.38 -6.27 0.70
C PHE A 132 -14.28 -5.46 0.02
N SER A 133 -13.82 -5.90 -1.14
CA SER A 133 -12.80 -5.19 -1.93
C SER A 133 -13.41 -4.58 -3.19
N CYS A 134 -13.20 -3.28 -3.35
CA CYS A 134 -13.57 -2.52 -4.54
C CYS A 134 -12.30 -2.15 -5.33
N LEU A 135 -12.31 -2.35 -6.64
CA LEU A 135 -11.24 -1.87 -7.52
C LEU A 135 -11.42 -0.39 -7.83
N PHE A 136 -10.39 0.42 -7.57
CA PHE A 136 -10.32 1.82 -7.94
C PHE A 136 -9.32 2.00 -9.08
N SER A 137 -9.84 2.30 -10.27
CA SER A 137 -9.01 2.54 -11.45
C SER A 137 -8.29 3.88 -11.35
N CYS A 138 -6.96 3.83 -11.29
CA CYS A 138 -6.12 5.00 -11.36
C CYS A 138 -6.03 5.50 -12.81
N PHE A 139 -6.96 6.36 -13.25
CA PHE A 139 -6.79 7.07 -14.52
C PHE A 139 -5.56 7.96 -14.45
N ARG A 140 -4.79 8.01 -15.55
CA ARG A 140 -3.50 8.72 -15.85
C ARG A 140 -3.34 10.19 -15.41
N SER A 141 -4.21 10.72 -14.57
CA SER A 141 -4.20 12.08 -14.02
C SER A 141 -3.96 12.12 -12.50
N ILE A 142 -3.20 11.18 -11.92
CA ILE A 142 -2.61 11.37 -10.57
C ILE A 142 -1.36 12.26 -10.64
N ARG A 143 -1.43 13.39 -11.36
CA ARG A 143 -0.54 14.53 -11.08
C ARG A 143 -0.95 15.27 -9.81
N CYS A 144 -2.14 14.98 -9.25
CA CYS A 144 -2.66 15.67 -8.06
C CYS A 144 -2.54 14.88 -6.75
N PHE A 145 -2.52 13.54 -6.75
CA PHE A 145 -2.52 12.80 -5.48
C PHE A 145 -1.13 12.65 -4.84
N SER A 146 -0.05 12.60 -5.63
CA SER A 146 1.33 12.76 -5.11
C SER A 146 1.61 14.17 -4.56
N ARG A 147 0.67 15.11 -4.71
CA ARG A 147 0.72 16.45 -4.11
C ARG A 147 -0.05 16.56 -2.79
N ALA A 148 -0.77 15.51 -2.36
CA ALA A 148 -1.71 15.61 -1.24
C ALA A 148 -1.44 14.63 -0.08
N VAL A 149 -0.50 13.69 -0.19
CA VAL A 149 -0.18 12.76 0.91
C VAL A 149 1.33 12.62 1.07
N PHE A 150 1.97 13.71 1.47
CA PHE A 150 3.22 13.72 2.22
C PHE A 150 3.17 15.00 3.07
N PHE A 151 2.79 14.83 4.34
CA PHE A 151 3.06 15.78 5.41
C PHE A 151 4.28 15.29 6.18
#